data_AF-A0AAQ3K2P1-F1
#
_entry.id   AF-A0AAQ3K2P1-F1
#
_cell.length_a   1.000
_cell.length_b   1.000
_cell.length_c   1.000
_cell.angle_alpha   90.00
_cell.angle_beta   90.00
_cell.angle_gamma   90.00
#
_symmetry.space_group_name_H-M   'P 1'
#
loop_
_entity.id
_entity.type
_entity.pdbx_description
1 polymer ?
#
loop_
_entity_poly.entity_id
_entity_poly.type
_entity_poly.pdbx_seq_one_letter_code
_entity_poly.pdbx_strand_id
1 'polypeptide(L)'
;MWELSDIPCPHAISSIHWLGEDPTEYVHEYFKKSTYLRAYEHLIQPLNGEKMWVNVESVPILPLIVRRQTWRPKRAWNKDISENEKEETSTTMMSKNGVQMKCPQCSTYGHNKRSCKNNDKRPVSSQASSSQISVI
;
A
#
# COMPACT_ATOMS: atom_id res chain seq x y z
N MET A 1 26.50 13.39 -15.44
CA MET A 1 25.20 12.71 -15.33
C MET A 1 24.34 13.03 -16.56
N TRP A 2 24.81 12.59 -17.73
CA TRP A 2 24.14 12.75 -19.04
C TRP A 2 24.42 11.52 -19.91
N GLU A 3 25.64 10.97 -19.79
CA GLU A 3 26.10 9.69 -20.37
C GLU A 3 25.26 8.44 -20.02
N LEU A 4 24.37 8.48 -19.02
CA LEU A 4 23.57 7.30 -18.63
C LEU A 4 22.15 7.30 -19.20
N SER A 5 21.60 8.47 -19.49
CA SER A 5 20.19 8.62 -19.87
C SER A 5 20.02 9.10 -21.30
N ASP A 6 21.10 9.53 -21.96
CA ASP A 6 21.11 10.07 -23.32
C ASP A 6 20.06 11.17 -23.60
N ILE A 7 19.60 11.79 -22.51
CA ILE A 7 18.66 12.91 -22.49
C ILE A 7 19.44 14.07 -21.84
N PRO A 8 19.50 15.25 -22.50
CA PRO A 8 20.26 16.37 -21.99
C PRO A 8 19.69 16.82 -20.65
N CYS A 9 20.58 17.07 -19.68
CA CYS A 9 20.18 17.65 -18.39
C CYS A 9 19.73 19.11 -18.57
N PRO A 10 19.03 19.72 -17.60
CA PRO A 10 18.57 21.10 -17.71
C PRO A 10 19.68 22.10 -18.05
N HIS A 11 20.88 21.91 -17.49
CA HIS A 11 22.05 22.74 -17.81
C HIS A 11 22.48 22.60 -19.27
N ALA A 12 22.50 21.38 -19.81
CA ALA A 12 22.83 21.14 -21.21
C ALA A 12 21.78 21.76 -22.13
N ILE A 13 20.49 21.63 -21.80
CA ILE A 13 19.39 22.28 -22.53
C ILE A 13 19.57 23.81 -22.54
N SER A 14 19.88 24.42 -21.39
CA SER A 14 20.14 25.86 -21.30
C SER A 14 21.35 26.28 -22.14
N SER A 15 22.44 25.51 -22.12
CA SER A 15 23.62 25.77 -22.96
C SER A 15 23.27 25.66 -24.45
N ILE A 16 22.56 24.61 -24.88
CA ILE A 16 22.15 24.42 -26.28
C ILE A 16 21.28 25.59 -26.75
N HIS A 17 20.32 26.02 -25.93
CA HIS A 17 19.52 27.20 -26.25
C HIS A 17 20.33 28.49 -26.33
N TRP A 18 21.37 28.64 -25.48
CA TRP A 18 22.28 29.78 -25.56
C TRP A 18 23.09 29.79 -26.87
N LEU A 19 23.43 28.62 -27.41
CA LEU A 19 24.00 28.47 -28.75
C LEU A 19 22.99 28.69 -29.89
N GLY A 20 21.69 28.84 -29.58
CA GLY A 20 20.63 29.02 -30.58
C GLY A 20 20.21 27.73 -31.28
N GLU A 21 20.55 26.58 -30.70
CA GLU A 21 20.26 25.27 -31.28
C GLU A 21 19.04 24.61 -30.60
N ASP A 22 18.50 23.57 -31.24
CA ASP A 22 17.37 22.82 -30.71
C ASP A 22 17.85 21.63 -29.85
N PRO A 23 17.50 21.57 -28.56
CA PRO A 23 17.88 20.44 -27.69
C PRO A 23 17.32 19.10 -28.14
N THR A 24 16.28 19.05 -28.97
CA THR A 24 15.74 17.76 -29.46
C THR A 24 16.69 17.03 -30.40
N GLU A 25 17.60 17.74 -31.07
CA GLU A 25 18.63 17.14 -31.92
C GLU A 25 19.73 16.43 -31.13
N TYR A 26 19.92 16.82 -29.88
CA TYR A 26 20.90 16.26 -28.95
C TYR A 26 20.38 15.04 -28.19
N VAL A 27 19.12 14.66 -28.39
CA VAL A 27 18.52 13.47 -27.78
C VAL A 27 18.87 12.25 -28.63
N HIS A 28 19.25 11.16 -27.96
CA HIS A 28 19.56 9.91 -28.65
C HIS A 28 18.38 9.36 -29.44
N GLU A 29 18.68 8.72 -30.57
CA GLU A 29 17.70 8.26 -31.55
C GLU A 29 16.62 7.35 -30.95
N TYR A 30 16.96 6.59 -29.91
CA TYR A 30 16.02 5.73 -29.19
C TYR A 30 14.78 6.46 -28.64
N PHE A 31 14.92 7.73 -28.28
CA PHE A 31 13.84 8.55 -27.73
C PHE A 31 13.16 9.44 -28.78
N LYS A 32 13.59 9.39 -30.05
CA LYS A 32 12.94 10.15 -31.12
C LYS A 32 11.60 9.54 -31.49
N LYS A 33 10.66 10.40 -31.90
CA LYS A 33 9.31 10.00 -32.34
C LYS A 33 9.34 8.97 -33.48
N SER A 34 10.30 9.09 -34.40
CA SER A 34 10.51 8.14 -35.49
C SER A 34 10.71 6.71 -34.97
N THR A 35 11.57 6.54 -33.96
CA THR A 35 11.86 5.24 -33.34
C THR A 35 10.64 4.68 -32.62
N TYR A 36 9.90 5.53 -31.91
CA TYR A 36 8.63 5.14 -31.28
C TYR A 36 7.63 4.62 -32.34
N LEU A 37 7.44 5.37 -33.42
CA LEU A 37 6.52 4.94 -34.49
C LEU A 37 6.98 3.65 -35.16
N ARG A 38 8.29 3.46 -35.36
CA ARG A 38 8.86 2.21 -35.91
C ARG A 38 8.65 1.03 -34.96
N ALA A 39 8.82 1.24 -33.65
CA ALA A 39 8.62 0.19 -32.65
C ALA A 39 7.14 -0.27 -32.58
N TYR A 40 6.21 0.65 -32.79
CA TYR A 40 4.76 0.40 -32.76
C TYR A 40 4.11 0.39 -34.15
N GLU A 41 4.89 0.24 -35.21
CA GLU A 41 4.38 0.19 -36.59
C GLU A 41 3.49 -1.05 -36.81
N HIS A 42 3.83 -2.14 -36.13
CA HIS A 42 3.12 -3.39 -36.22
C HIS A 42 1.97 -3.43 -35.22
N LEU A 43 0.86 -4.04 -35.63
CA LEU A 43 -0.29 -4.26 -34.78
C LEU A 43 0.09 -5.16 -33.60
N ILE A 44 0.07 -4.60 -32.39
CA ILE A 44 0.09 -5.38 -31.17
C ILE A 44 -1.29 -6.03 -31.06
N GLN A 45 -1.35 -7.34 -31.29
CA GLN A 45 -2.60 -8.07 -31.14
C GLN A 45 -3.07 -7.95 -29.69
N PRO A 46 -4.30 -7.45 -29.46
CA PRO A 46 -4.83 -7.37 -28.12
C PRO A 46 -4.90 -8.78 -27.54
N LEU A 47 -4.46 -8.93 -26.30
CA LEU A 47 -4.70 -10.17 -25.59
C LEU A 47 -6.20 -10.29 -25.34
N ASN A 48 -6.75 -11.47 -25.59
CA ASN A 48 -8.12 -11.79 -25.21
C ASN A 48 -8.35 -11.45 -23.73
N GLY A 49 -9.56 -11.03 -23.36
CA GLY A 49 -9.90 -10.81 -21.95
C GLY A 49 -9.88 -12.12 -21.15
N GLU A 50 -9.70 -12.03 -19.84
CA GLU A 50 -9.60 -13.17 -18.90
C GLU A 50 -10.70 -14.22 -19.11
N LYS A 51 -11.93 -13.79 -19.39
CA LYS A 51 -13.09 -14.66 -19.64
C LYS A 51 -12.95 -15.59 -20.85
N MET A 52 -12.05 -15.26 -21.79
CA MET A 52 -11.81 -16.01 -23.03
C MET A 52 -10.53 -16.86 -22.95
N TRP A 53 -9.81 -16.83 -21.83
CA TRP A 53 -8.63 -17.66 -21.66
C TRP A 53 -9.02 -19.12 -21.44
N VAL A 54 -8.29 -20.03 -22.09
CA VAL A 54 -8.48 -21.47 -21.88
C VAL A 54 -8.04 -21.80 -20.45
N ASN A 55 -8.89 -22.51 -19.71
CA ASN A 55 -8.50 -23.06 -18.42
C ASN A 55 -7.52 -24.21 -18.67
N VAL A 56 -6.23 -23.95 -18.50
CA VAL A 56 -5.19 -24.96 -18.62
C VAL A 56 -4.97 -25.55 -17.23
N GLU A 57 -5.15 -26.87 -17.09
CA GLU A 57 -4.69 -27.64 -15.93
C GLU A 57 -3.17 -27.56 -15.87
N SER A 58 -2.68 -26.51 -15.22
CA SER A 58 -1.27 -26.20 -15.06
C SER A 58 -0.97 -26.01 -13.57
N VAL A 59 0.30 -26.14 -13.21
CA VAL A 59 0.75 -25.88 -11.84
C VAL A 59 0.29 -24.47 -11.45
N PRO A 60 -0.40 -24.31 -10.31
CA PRO A 60 -0.87 -22.99 -9.89
C PRO A 60 0.31 -22.03 -9.80
N ILE A 61 0.20 -20.88 -10.46
CA ILE A 61 1.20 -19.82 -10.37
C ILE A 61 1.18 -19.33 -8.92
N LEU A 62 2.21 -19.70 -8.16
CA LEU A 62 2.37 -19.21 -6.80
C LEU A 62 2.64 -17.70 -6.86
N PRO A 63 2.00 -16.91 -5.99
CA PRO A 63 2.30 -15.48 -5.93
C PRO A 63 3.79 -15.27 -5.66
N LEU A 64 4.37 -14.28 -6.32
CA LEU A 64 5.72 -13.84 -5.99
C LEU A 64 5.79 -13.52 -4.50
N ILE A 65 6.80 -14.05 -3.82
CA ILE A 65 7.03 -13.77 -2.41
C ILE A 65 7.47 -12.32 -2.29
N VAL A 66 6.51 -11.42 -2.07
CA VAL A 66 6.78 -10.01 -1.82
C VAL A 66 7.39 -9.89 -0.41
N ARG A 67 8.72 -9.80 -0.35
CA ARG A 67 9.41 -9.48 0.90
C ARG A 67 9.28 -8.00 1.17
N ARG A 68 8.67 -7.65 2.31
CA ARG A 68 8.70 -6.28 2.81
C ARG A 68 10.16 -5.93 3.11
N GLN A 69 10.70 -4.95 2.40
CA GLN A 69 12.02 -4.40 2.70
C GLN A 69 12.00 -3.87 4.13
N THR A 70 12.86 -4.42 5.00
CA THR A 70 12.96 -4.09 6.43
C THR A 70 13.12 -2.58 6.65
N TRP A 71 13.74 -1.91 5.68
CA TRP A 71 14.06 -0.49 5.76
C TRP A 71 12.93 0.44 5.34
N ARG A 72 11.83 -0.02 4.71
CA ARG A 72 10.84 0.93 4.20
C ARG A 72 10.11 1.61 5.37
N PRO A 73 10.40 2.90 5.66
CA PRO A 73 9.70 3.60 6.72
C PRO A 73 8.23 3.65 6.33
N LYS A 74 7.34 3.50 7.31
CA LYS A 74 5.91 3.69 7.06
C LYS A 74 5.76 5.15 6.64
N ARG A 75 5.39 5.39 5.37
CA ARG A 75 5.06 6.74 4.89
C ARG A 75 3.93 7.21 5.79
N ALA A 76 4.19 8.18 6.66
CA ALA A 76 3.13 8.89 7.33
C ALA A 76 2.34 9.54 6.20
N TRP A 77 1.04 9.26 6.15
CA TRP A 77 0.15 10.00 5.28
C TRP A 77 0.08 11.38 5.94
N ASN A 78 0.78 12.36 5.38
CA ASN A 78 0.64 13.73 5.82
C ASN A 78 -0.78 14.13 5.45
N LYS A 79 -1.64 14.16 6.46
CA LYS A 79 -2.98 14.72 6.38
C LYS A 79 -2.82 16.17 5.92
N ASP A 80 -3.46 16.54 4.82
CA ASP A 80 -3.35 17.88 4.26
C ASP A 80 -3.83 18.92 5.29
N ILE A 81 -3.29 20.14 5.29
CA ILE A 81 -3.59 21.16 6.31
C ILE A 81 -5.11 21.45 6.37
N SER A 82 -5.82 21.29 5.24
CA SER A 82 -7.27 21.44 5.14
C SER A 82 -8.11 20.36 5.88
N GLU A 83 -7.51 19.23 6.26
CA GLU A 83 -8.19 18.21 7.08
C GLU A 83 -8.08 18.48 8.60
N ASN A 84 -7.14 19.32 9.05
CA ASN A 84 -6.97 19.66 10.47
C ASN A 84 -8.02 20.66 10.99
N GLU A 85 -8.57 21.51 10.11
CA GLU A 85 -9.60 22.48 10.50
C GLU A 85 -10.92 21.81 10.94
N LYS A 86 -11.11 20.53 10.62
CA LYS A 86 -12.34 19.78 10.95
C LYS A 86 -12.27 19.02 12.28
N GLU A 87 -11.09 18.84 12.87
CA GLU A 87 -10.90 18.08 14.11
C GLU A 87 -10.84 18.95 15.39
N GLU A 88 -10.91 20.28 15.27
CA GLU A 88 -10.98 21.16 16.46
C GLU A 88 -12.33 21.07 17.21
N THR A 89 -13.32 20.37 16.67
CA THR A 89 -14.68 20.31 17.25
C THR A 89 -15.04 18.97 17.91
N SER A 90 -14.13 17.99 18.03
CA SER A 90 -14.45 16.74 18.71
C SER A 90 -13.54 16.42 19.90
N THR A 91 -14.08 16.72 21.08
CA THR A 91 -13.95 15.95 22.33
C THR A 91 -12.57 15.82 22.99
N THR A 92 -12.33 16.71 23.95
CA THR A 92 -11.81 16.43 25.30
C THR A 92 -10.94 15.18 25.45
N MET A 93 -9.69 15.25 24.96
CA MET A 93 -8.66 14.30 25.36
C MET A 93 -8.12 14.66 26.74
N MET A 94 -8.75 14.15 27.80
CA MET A 94 -8.15 14.20 29.13
C MET A 94 -7.05 13.14 29.24
N SER A 95 -5.90 13.56 29.78
CA SER A 95 -4.80 12.67 30.14
C SER A 95 -5.26 11.62 31.15
N LYS A 96 -4.96 10.34 30.88
CA LYS A 96 -5.28 9.21 31.78
C LYS A 96 -4.32 9.09 32.97
N ASN A 97 -3.39 10.03 33.13
CA ASN A 97 -2.41 10.01 34.21
C ASN A 97 -3.13 10.22 35.55
N GLY A 98 -3.05 9.22 36.43
CA GLY A 98 -3.66 9.23 37.76
C GLY A 98 -5.00 8.50 37.89
N VAL A 99 -5.59 8.00 36.80
CA VAL A 99 -6.87 7.26 36.86
C VAL A 99 -6.63 5.83 37.35
N GLN A 100 -7.05 5.53 38.59
CA GLN A 100 -7.01 4.17 39.12
C GLN A 100 -8.14 3.33 38.51
N MET A 101 -7.76 2.34 37.71
CA MET A 101 -8.72 1.41 37.10
C MET A 101 -9.18 0.36 38.12
N LYS A 102 -10.48 0.05 38.13
CA LYS A 102 -11.09 -1.02 38.94
C LYS A 102 -11.03 -2.34 38.17
N CYS A 103 -10.57 -3.41 38.80
CA CYS A 103 -10.54 -4.73 38.19
C CYS A 103 -11.97 -5.31 38.13
N PRO A 104 -12.52 -5.69 36.96
CA PRO A 104 -13.87 -6.23 36.87
C PRO A 104 -14.02 -7.64 37.47
N GLN A 105 -12.91 -8.35 37.72
CA GLN A 105 -12.92 -9.72 38.24
C GLN A 105 -12.96 -9.78 39.78
N CYS A 106 -12.31 -8.84 40.46
CA CYS A 106 -12.23 -8.81 41.93
C CYS A 106 -12.68 -7.47 42.53
N SER A 107 -13.11 -6.52 41.70
CA SER A 107 -13.60 -5.20 42.09
C SER A 107 -12.63 -4.32 42.89
N THR A 108 -11.34 -4.67 42.98
CA THR A 108 -10.31 -3.83 43.63
C THR A 108 -9.63 -2.88 42.64
N TYR A 109 -9.16 -1.73 43.11
CA TYR A 109 -8.46 -0.73 42.32
C TYR A 109 -6.96 -1.03 42.19
N GLY A 110 -6.32 -0.49 41.15
CA GLY A 110 -4.86 -0.53 40.98
C GLY A 110 -4.33 -1.64 40.05
N HIS A 111 -5.19 -2.52 39.57
CA HIS A 111 -4.82 -3.51 38.55
C HIS A 111 -6.00 -3.80 37.60
N ASN A 112 -5.69 -4.33 36.42
CA ASN A 112 -6.69 -4.70 35.43
C ASN A 112 -6.96 -6.22 35.46
N LYS A 113 -8.00 -6.69 34.74
CA LYS A 113 -8.36 -8.12 34.67
C LYS A 113 -7.18 -9.04 34.31
N ARG A 114 -6.25 -8.56 33.47
CA ARG A 114 -5.10 -9.35 32.99
C ARG A 114 -4.07 -9.62 34.09
N SER A 115 -3.87 -8.65 34.98
CA SER A 115 -2.94 -8.77 36.12
C SER A 115 -3.67 -9.19 37.42
N CYS A 116 -4.92 -9.66 37.32
CA CYS A 116 -5.68 -10.08 38.48
C CYS A 116 -5.21 -11.45 38.95
N LYS A 117 -4.86 -11.58 40.23
CA LYS A 117 -4.45 -12.85 40.85
C LYS A 117 -5.58 -13.90 40.90
N ASN A 118 -6.82 -13.52 40.63
CA ASN A 118 -8.02 -14.38 40.63
C ASN A 118 -8.40 -14.91 39.22
N ASN A 119 -7.47 -14.93 38.26
CA ASN A 119 -7.76 -15.27 36.85
C ASN A 119 -7.90 -16.78 36.56
N ASP A 120 -7.51 -17.65 37.51
CA ASP A 120 -7.35 -19.11 37.28
C ASP A 120 -8.62 -19.95 37.51
N LYS A 121 -9.81 -19.35 37.52
CA LYS A 121 -11.07 -20.11 37.59
C LYS A 121 -11.90 -19.89 36.33
N ARG A 122 -11.69 -20.72 35.30
CA ARG A 122 -12.65 -20.89 34.19
C ARG A 122 -12.93 -22.38 33.93
N PRO A 123 -14.20 -22.83 34.00
CA PRO A 123 -14.61 -24.09 33.38
C PRO A 123 -14.84 -23.88 31.87
N VAL A 124 -14.51 -24.91 31.09
CA VAL A 124 -14.64 -24.99 29.62
C VAL A 124 -15.92 -25.75 29.27
N SER A 125 -16.74 -25.21 28.35
CA SER A 125 -17.79 -25.91 27.60
C SER A 125 -18.35 -24.99 26.50
N SER A 126 -18.96 -25.42 25.40
CA SER A 126 -18.70 -26.46 24.39
C SER A 126 -19.60 -26.09 23.18
N GLN A 127 -19.27 -26.62 22.01
CA GLN A 127 -19.74 -26.23 20.66
C GLN A 127 -21.27 -26.27 20.43
N ALA A 128 -21.75 -25.43 19.51
CA ALA A 128 -23.13 -25.41 19.01
C ALA A 128 -23.31 -26.31 17.77
N SER A 129 -24.34 -27.16 17.79
CA SER A 129 -24.73 -28.10 16.73
C SER A 129 -25.71 -27.47 15.72
N SER A 130 -25.49 -27.72 14.43
CA SER A 130 -26.32 -27.24 13.31
C SER A 130 -27.32 -28.32 12.87
N SER A 131 -28.62 -28.00 12.82
CA SER A 131 -29.69 -28.93 12.40
C SER A 131 -29.93 -28.87 10.88
N GLN A 132 -30.24 -30.03 10.27
CA GLN A 132 -30.51 -30.20 8.84
C GLN A 132 -31.96 -29.85 8.45
N ILE A 133 -32.15 -29.42 7.20
CA ILE A 133 -33.44 -29.14 6.55
C ILE A 133 -33.88 -30.39 5.76
N SER A 134 -35.09 -30.87 6.00
CA SER A 134 -35.75 -31.94 5.24
C SER A 134 -36.67 -31.37 4.16
N VAL A 135 -36.56 -31.90 2.94
CA VAL A 135 -37.37 -31.58 1.75
C VAL A 135 -38.71 -32.32 1.80
N ILE A 136 -39.80 -31.61 1.52
CA ILE A 136 -40.94 -32.10 0.71
C ILE A 136 -41.22 -31.02 -0.33
#